data_AF-A0A662UVJ4-F1
#
_entry.id   AF-A0A662UVJ4-F1
#
_cell.length_a   1.000
_cell.length_b   1.000
_cell.length_c   1.000
_cell.angle_alpha   90.00
_cell.angle_beta   90.00
_cell.angle_gamma   90.00
#
_symmetry.space_group_name_H-M   'P 1'
#
loop_
_entity.id
_entity.type
_entity.pdbx_description
1 polymer ?
#
loop_
_entity_poly.entity_id
_entity_poly.type
_entity_poly.pdbx_seq_one_letter_code
_entity_poly.pdbx_strand_id
1 'polypeptide(L)'
;MDQYELIHSSKWDVLLILDACRADFFEQLYPKYLSAERYSRALSRGCPTQIWFARTFPGRYEDIAYLSGNPYISSLPAAKKVVGFLASERFLVVDDVFTWGWESVDGIETVPPWRVNEAVRRWRCLLEEGYRIIAHYMQPHSPYIGRVKLDIGSFKAAVKQALGEVFREPKPMVRHELLREAYMCNLELALQYVSELLVELRGYKVAVTSDHGELLGENGRVGHLDDSPELRVVPWLEVKA
;
A
#
# COMPACT_ATOMS: atom_id res chain seq x y z
N MET A 1 -15.56 -9.73 -6.97
CA MET A 1 -15.07 -9.27 -8.29
C MET A 1 -13.58 -9.43 -8.33
N ASP A 2 -13.00 -9.59 -9.51
CA ASP A 2 -11.55 -9.68 -9.66
C ASP A 2 -10.91 -8.29 -9.63
N GLN A 3 -9.83 -8.12 -8.84
CA GLN A 3 -9.22 -6.80 -8.67
C GLN A 3 -8.49 -6.31 -9.93
N TYR A 4 -7.85 -7.21 -10.69
CA TYR A 4 -7.18 -6.84 -11.94
C TYR A 4 -8.18 -6.23 -12.91
N GLU A 5 -9.36 -6.85 -13.07
CA GLU A 5 -10.43 -6.31 -13.90
C GLU A 5 -10.87 -4.92 -13.42
N LEU A 6 -11.03 -4.71 -12.11
CA LEU A 6 -11.40 -3.40 -11.56
C LEU A 6 -10.35 -2.33 -11.88
N ILE A 7 -9.06 -2.61 -11.68
CA ILE A 7 -7.98 -1.66 -11.95
C ILE A 7 -7.91 -1.29 -13.43
N HIS A 8 -8.12 -2.24 -14.34
CA HIS A 8 -7.93 -2.03 -15.78
C HIS A 8 -9.17 -1.54 -16.53
N SER A 9 -10.37 -1.79 -15.99
CA SER A 9 -11.63 -1.39 -16.63
C SER A 9 -12.27 -0.15 -16.01
N SER A 10 -11.98 0.17 -14.75
CA SER A 10 -12.57 1.32 -14.06
C SER A 10 -11.89 2.62 -14.49
N LYS A 11 -12.64 3.72 -14.46
CA LYS A 11 -12.13 5.06 -14.75
C LYS A 11 -11.70 5.76 -13.46
N TRP A 12 -10.41 5.78 -13.19
CA TRP A 12 -9.79 6.50 -12.09
C TRP A 12 -8.63 7.35 -12.61
N ASP A 13 -8.43 8.51 -11.99
CA ASP A 13 -7.28 9.39 -12.23
C ASP A 13 -6.19 9.14 -11.19
N VAL A 14 -6.59 8.77 -9.96
CA VAL A 14 -5.68 8.41 -8.87
C VAL A 14 -6.13 7.09 -8.24
N LEU A 15 -5.21 6.12 -8.13
CA LEU A 15 -5.40 4.87 -7.41
C LEU A 15 -4.52 4.89 -6.14
N LEU A 16 -5.16 4.87 -4.98
CA LEU A 16 -4.50 4.80 -3.68
C LEU A 16 -4.49 3.34 -3.21
N ILE A 17 -3.30 2.79 -2.98
CA ILE A 17 -3.11 1.42 -2.50
C ILE A 17 -2.65 1.50 -1.04
N LEU A 18 -3.40 0.90 -0.13
CA LEU A 18 -3.04 0.77 1.28
C LEU A 18 -2.42 -0.61 1.51
N ASP A 19 -1.11 -0.69 1.75
CA ASP A 19 -0.38 -1.97 1.87
C ASP A 19 -0.97 -2.88 2.96
N ALA A 20 -1.22 -4.14 2.59
CA ALA A 20 -1.79 -5.19 3.44
C ALA A 20 -3.12 -4.82 4.12
N CYS A 21 -3.92 -3.95 3.49
CA CYS A 21 -5.23 -3.52 3.98
C CYS A 21 -6.33 -4.59 3.78
N ARG A 22 -6.81 -5.14 4.90
CA ARG A 22 -7.88 -6.11 4.93
C ARG A 22 -9.24 -5.45 4.68
N ALA A 23 -10.06 -6.10 3.86
CA ALA A 23 -11.38 -5.61 3.52
C ALA A 23 -12.31 -5.43 4.74
N ASP A 24 -12.26 -6.34 5.70
CA ASP A 24 -13.16 -6.33 6.88
C ASP A 24 -12.85 -5.20 7.86
N PHE A 25 -11.57 -4.88 8.08
CA PHE A 25 -11.16 -3.72 8.87
C PHE A 25 -11.42 -2.41 8.13
N PHE A 26 -11.13 -2.36 6.83
CA PHE A 26 -11.41 -1.20 6.00
C PHE A 26 -12.89 -0.85 6.03
N GLU A 27 -13.78 -1.83 5.81
CA GLU A 27 -15.24 -1.66 5.78
C GLU A 27 -15.79 -1.00 7.06
N GLN A 28 -15.19 -1.31 8.21
CA GLN A 28 -15.59 -0.77 9.50
C GLN A 28 -15.11 0.68 9.72
N LEU A 29 -13.97 1.06 9.15
CA LEU A 29 -13.30 2.31 9.45
C LEU A 29 -13.48 3.38 8.38
N TYR A 30 -13.50 3.02 7.09
CA TYR A 30 -13.55 4.00 6.00
C TYR A 30 -14.72 4.99 6.11
N PRO A 31 -15.96 4.62 6.55
CA PRO A 31 -17.08 5.56 6.58
C PRO A 31 -16.87 6.74 7.54
N LYS A 32 -15.93 6.65 8.48
CA LYS A 32 -15.57 7.75 9.38
C LYS A 32 -14.71 8.83 8.73
N TYR A 33 -14.05 8.50 7.61
CA TYR A 33 -13.03 9.33 6.97
C TYR A 33 -13.38 9.68 5.52
N LEU A 34 -14.03 8.77 4.81
CA LEU A 34 -14.25 8.82 3.37
C LEU A 34 -15.74 8.67 3.05
N SER A 35 -16.22 9.42 2.06
CA SER A 35 -17.57 9.26 1.51
C SER A 35 -17.50 8.42 0.23
N ALA A 36 -18.16 7.25 0.25
CA ALA A 36 -18.17 6.33 -0.89
C ALA A 36 -19.15 6.76 -1.97
N GLU A 37 -18.74 6.70 -3.25
CA GLU A 37 -19.71 6.54 -4.34
C GLU A 37 -20.11 5.07 -4.49
N ARG A 38 -19.12 4.19 -4.39
CA ARG A 38 -19.31 2.75 -4.47
C ARG A 38 -18.27 2.05 -3.61
N TYR A 39 -18.71 1.04 -2.88
CA TYR A 39 -17.83 0.13 -2.16
C TYR A 39 -18.09 -1.32 -2.59
N SER A 40 -17.04 -2.11 -2.66
CA SER A 40 -17.12 -3.56 -2.84
C SER A 40 -15.87 -4.25 -2.34
N ARG A 41 -15.94 -5.58 -2.18
CA ARG A 41 -14.76 -6.41 -1.96
C ARG A 41 -14.26 -6.97 -3.28
N ALA A 42 -12.95 -6.97 -3.46
CA ALA A 42 -12.27 -7.51 -4.63
C ALA A 42 -11.34 -8.66 -4.23
N LEU A 43 -11.11 -9.59 -5.16
CA LEU A 43 -10.13 -10.64 -5.01
C LEU A 43 -8.80 -10.15 -5.60
N SER A 44 -7.81 -9.92 -4.74
CA SER A 44 -6.44 -9.62 -5.14
C SER A 44 -5.84 -10.79 -5.91
N ARG A 45 -5.01 -10.51 -6.92
CA ARG A 45 -4.36 -11.53 -7.76
C ARG A 45 -3.15 -12.19 -7.10
N GLY A 46 -2.67 -11.69 -5.97
CA GLY A 46 -1.48 -12.24 -5.31
C GLY A 46 -1.25 -11.73 -3.90
N CYS A 47 -0.39 -12.45 -3.18
CA CYS A 47 0.13 -12.12 -1.87
C CYS A 47 1.49 -12.83 -1.76
N PRO A 48 2.59 -12.19 -1.33
CA PRO A 48 2.74 -10.76 -0.94
C PRO A 48 2.77 -9.78 -2.12
N THR A 49 3.04 -8.49 -1.83
CA THR A 49 3.15 -7.35 -2.76
C THR A 49 3.85 -7.68 -4.08
N GLN A 50 4.96 -8.41 -4.08
CA GLN A 50 5.70 -8.76 -5.30
C GLN A 50 4.86 -9.63 -6.25
N ILE A 51 4.17 -10.63 -5.70
CA ILE A 51 3.31 -11.54 -6.46
C ILE A 51 2.06 -10.80 -6.94
N TRP A 52 1.48 -9.97 -6.07
CA TRP A 52 0.36 -9.10 -6.43
C TRP A 52 0.74 -8.20 -7.61
N PHE A 53 1.86 -7.48 -7.53
CA PHE A 53 2.28 -6.53 -8.55
C PHE A 53 2.56 -7.22 -9.89
N ALA A 54 3.31 -8.32 -9.88
CA ALA A 54 3.63 -9.06 -11.10
C ALA A 54 2.38 -9.59 -11.83
N ARG A 55 1.33 -9.95 -11.08
CA ARG A 55 0.07 -10.47 -11.64
C ARG A 55 -0.94 -9.38 -11.97
N THR A 56 -0.92 -8.27 -11.26
CA THR A 56 -1.84 -7.15 -11.44
C THR A 56 -1.36 -6.20 -12.53
N PHE A 57 -0.05 -6.02 -12.70
CA PHE A 57 0.54 -5.15 -13.73
C PHE A 57 1.47 -5.92 -14.68
N PRO A 58 0.95 -6.88 -15.47
CA PRO A 58 1.75 -7.71 -16.36
C PRO A 58 2.21 -7.01 -17.64
N GLY A 59 1.72 -5.80 -17.93
CA GLY A 59 1.99 -5.03 -19.14
C GLY A 59 3.06 -3.95 -18.98
N ARG A 60 3.03 -2.98 -19.89
CA ARG A 60 3.73 -1.70 -19.81
C ARG A 60 2.70 -0.58 -19.83
N TYR A 61 2.86 0.41 -18.97
CA TYR A 61 1.92 1.47 -18.70
C TYR A 61 2.66 2.81 -18.80
N GLU A 62 2.39 3.53 -19.88
CA GLU A 62 3.10 4.78 -20.19
C GLU A 62 2.34 6.02 -19.71
N ASP A 63 1.06 5.85 -19.35
CA ASP A 63 0.16 6.88 -18.86
C ASP A 63 -0.01 6.85 -17.33
N ILE A 64 0.79 6.04 -16.62
CA ILE A 64 0.72 5.90 -15.16
C ILE A 64 2.07 6.26 -14.53
N ALA A 65 2.03 7.18 -13.55
CA ALA A 65 3.11 7.39 -12.61
C ALA A 65 2.89 6.54 -11.34
N TYR A 66 3.87 5.70 -10.99
CA TYR A 66 3.82 4.85 -9.80
C TYR A 66 4.67 5.44 -8.67
N LEU A 67 4.04 5.86 -7.58
CA LEU A 67 4.68 6.48 -6.41
C LEU A 67 4.69 5.45 -5.28
N SER A 68 5.85 4.87 -4.97
CA SER A 68 5.95 3.73 -4.06
C SER A 68 6.60 4.08 -2.73
N GLY A 69 5.82 4.01 -1.65
CA GLY A 69 6.36 3.93 -0.29
C GLY A 69 6.93 2.55 0.04
N ASN A 70 6.63 1.52 -0.76
CA ASN A 70 7.05 0.14 -0.54
C ASN A 70 8.29 -0.22 -1.38
N PRO A 71 9.42 -0.64 -0.77
CA PRO A 71 10.68 -0.93 -1.47
C PRO A 71 10.61 -2.15 -2.38
N TYR A 72 9.58 -2.99 -2.28
CA TYR A 72 9.38 -4.11 -3.19
C TYR A 72 8.88 -3.67 -4.57
N ILE A 73 8.32 -2.47 -4.69
CA ILE A 73 8.02 -1.85 -5.98
C ILE A 73 9.02 -0.72 -6.20
N SER A 74 10.09 -1.03 -6.93
CA SER A 74 11.27 -0.18 -7.00
C SER A 74 11.84 -0.08 -8.41
N SER A 75 12.36 1.10 -8.75
CA SER A 75 13.14 1.33 -9.98
C SER A 75 14.65 1.10 -9.80
N LEU A 76 15.10 0.86 -8.56
CA LEU A 76 16.52 0.70 -8.23
C LEU A 76 17.07 -0.66 -8.73
N PRO A 77 18.21 -0.71 -9.43
CA PRO A 77 18.80 -1.96 -9.94
C PRO A 77 19.05 -3.02 -8.87
N ALA A 78 19.31 -2.62 -7.61
CA ALA A 78 19.51 -3.53 -6.49
C ALA A 78 18.25 -4.40 -6.21
N ALA A 79 17.06 -3.81 -6.34
CA ALA A 79 15.79 -4.49 -6.08
C ALA A 79 15.53 -5.63 -7.08
N LYS A 80 16.02 -5.52 -8.33
CA LYS A 80 15.81 -6.55 -9.37
C LYS A 80 16.31 -7.92 -8.95
N LYS A 81 17.44 -7.99 -8.21
CA LYS A 81 18.00 -9.25 -7.72
C LYS A 81 17.12 -9.93 -6.67
N VAL A 82 16.23 -9.16 -6.05
CA VAL A 82 15.44 -9.56 -4.88
C VAL A 82 14.00 -9.89 -5.30
N VAL A 83 13.37 -9.01 -6.07
CA VAL A 83 11.96 -9.15 -6.46
C VAL A 83 11.78 -9.69 -7.89
N GLY A 84 12.85 -9.76 -8.68
CA GLY A 84 12.85 -10.35 -10.02
C GLY A 84 12.37 -9.41 -11.13
N PHE A 85 12.02 -8.16 -10.82
CA PHE A 85 11.59 -7.15 -11.79
C PHE A 85 12.03 -5.74 -11.34
N LEU A 86 11.95 -4.76 -12.25
CA LEU A 86 11.99 -3.33 -11.91
C LEU A 86 10.64 -2.69 -12.24
N ALA A 87 10.16 -1.81 -11.36
CA ALA A 87 8.94 -1.04 -11.62
C ALA A 87 9.09 -0.18 -12.90
N SER A 88 10.31 0.31 -13.18
CA SER A 88 10.62 1.09 -14.40
C SER A 88 10.58 0.29 -15.71
N GLU A 89 10.55 -1.05 -15.64
CA GLU A 89 10.26 -1.89 -16.82
C GLU A 89 8.76 -1.86 -17.18
N ARG A 90 7.91 -1.58 -16.19
CA ARG A 90 6.44 -1.57 -16.27
C ARG A 90 5.87 -0.16 -16.44
N PHE A 91 6.42 0.82 -15.74
CA PHE A 91 5.91 2.19 -15.68
C PHE A 91 6.93 3.18 -16.21
N LEU A 92 6.49 4.15 -17.01
CA LEU A 92 7.39 5.20 -17.53
C LEU A 92 7.92 6.10 -16.42
N VAL A 93 7.07 6.40 -15.43
CA VAL A 93 7.41 7.21 -14.27
C VAL A 93 7.28 6.37 -13.01
N VAL A 94 8.37 6.27 -12.26
CA VAL A 94 8.41 5.65 -10.93
C VAL A 94 9.07 6.62 -9.97
N ASP A 95 8.39 6.94 -8.88
CA ASP A 95 8.99 7.64 -7.74
C ASP A 95 9.19 6.63 -6.61
N ASP A 96 10.45 6.30 -6.35
CA ASP A 96 10.87 5.45 -5.24
C ASP A 96 10.78 6.23 -3.92
N VAL A 97 9.56 6.57 -3.48
CA VAL A 97 9.30 7.38 -2.27
C VAL A 97 10.03 6.83 -1.04
N PHE A 98 10.19 5.51 -0.94
CA PHE A 98 10.95 4.88 0.14
C PHE A 98 12.43 5.31 0.24
N THR A 99 13.00 5.90 -0.81
CA THR A 99 14.39 6.39 -0.81
C THR A 99 14.57 7.76 -0.16
N TRP A 100 13.51 8.56 -0.06
CA TRP A 100 13.57 9.94 0.44
C TRP A 100 12.49 10.27 1.48
N GLY A 101 11.38 9.55 1.47
CA GLY A 101 10.26 9.71 2.40
C GLY A 101 10.41 8.89 3.68
N TRP A 102 11.58 8.32 3.94
CA TRP A 102 11.84 7.57 5.15
C TRP A 102 12.07 8.50 6.34
N GLU A 103 11.35 8.29 7.45
CA GLU A 103 11.61 9.03 8.68
C GLU A 103 11.23 8.24 9.95
N SER A 104 11.74 8.72 11.09
CA SER A 104 11.44 8.15 12.41
C SER A 104 10.23 8.84 13.01
N VAL A 105 9.14 8.09 13.19
CA VAL A 105 7.92 8.52 13.88
C VAL A 105 7.92 7.89 15.27
N ASP A 106 8.26 8.68 16.29
CA ASP A 106 8.41 8.25 17.67
C ASP A 106 9.33 7.02 17.83
N GLY A 107 10.46 7.01 17.11
CA GLY A 107 11.46 5.93 17.18
C GLY A 107 11.18 4.75 16.25
N ILE A 108 10.04 4.73 15.56
CA ILE A 108 9.71 3.70 14.55
C ILE A 108 10.00 4.26 13.16
N GLU A 109 10.79 3.52 12.39
CA GLU A 109 11.22 3.96 11.06
C GLU A 109 10.31 3.39 9.97
N THR A 110 9.75 4.25 9.12
CA THR A 110 8.90 3.85 7.99
C THR A 110 8.80 4.98 6.96
N VAL A 111 8.08 4.74 5.87
CA VAL A 111 7.53 5.80 5.02
C VAL A 111 6.11 6.10 5.53
N PRO A 112 5.89 7.22 6.23
CA PRO A 112 4.56 7.55 6.73
C PRO A 112 3.64 8.08 5.62
N PRO A 113 2.32 8.10 5.83
CA PRO A 113 1.37 8.40 4.77
C PRO A 113 1.50 9.83 4.22
N TRP A 114 1.95 10.79 5.05
CA TRP A 114 2.15 12.16 4.59
C TRP A 114 3.28 12.33 3.57
N ARG A 115 4.27 11.43 3.55
CA ARG A 115 5.34 11.43 2.53
C ARG A 115 4.84 10.90 1.19
N VAL A 116 3.92 9.94 1.22
CA VAL A 116 3.22 9.50 0.01
C VAL A 116 2.31 10.61 -0.53
N ASN A 117 1.59 11.32 0.34
CA ASN A 117 0.82 12.51 -0.05
C ASN A 117 1.72 13.61 -0.65
N GLU A 118 2.90 13.86 -0.07
CA GLU A 118 3.90 14.80 -0.61
C GLU A 118 4.31 14.41 -2.04
N ALA A 119 4.55 13.12 -2.30
CA ALA A 119 4.84 12.63 -3.64
C ALA A 119 3.66 12.87 -4.60
N VAL A 120 2.42 12.57 -4.19
CA VAL A 120 1.23 12.80 -5.02
C VAL A 120 1.11 14.27 -5.40
N ARG A 121 1.25 15.19 -4.44
CA ARG A 121 1.20 16.64 -4.68
C ARG A 121 2.25 17.07 -5.69
N ARG A 122 3.51 16.65 -5.48
CA ARG A 122 4.62 16.95 -6.38
C ARG A 122 4.33 16.49 -7.80
N TRP A 123 3.93 15.24 -7.99
CA TRP A 123 3.71 14.69 -9.32
C TRP A 123 2.45 15.23 -9.99
N ARG A 124 1.40 15.56 -9.24
CA ARG A 124 0.23 16.25 -9.81
C ARG A 124 0.58 17.61 -10.42
N CYS A 125 1.59 18.31 -9.90
CA CYS A 125 2.08 19.56 -10.49
C CYS A 125 2.99 19.35 -11.72
N LEU A 126 3.64 18.19 -11.83
CA LEU A 126 4.64 17.91 -12.88
C LEU A 126 4.07 17.14 -14.08
N LEU A 127 3.03 16.35 -13.86
CA LEU A 127 2.44 15.51 -14.90
C LEU A 127 1.49 16.29 -15.80
N GLU A 128 1.54 15.98 -17.10
CA GLU A 128 0.59 16.50 -18.08
C GLU A 128 -0.82 15.96 -17.85
N GLU A 129 -1.82 16.60 -18.47
CA GLU A 129 -3.18 16.08 -18.48
C GLU A 129 -3.25 14.67 -19.08
N GLY A 130 -4.10 13.82 -18.51
CA GLY A 130 -4.26 12.43 -18.95
C GLY A 130 -3.36 11.41 -18.25
N TYR A 131 -2.30 11.83 -17.53
CA TYR A 131 -1.55 10.92 -16.67
C TYR A 131 -2.33 10.56 -15.41
N ARG A 132 -2.38 9.25 -15.15
CA ARG A 132 -2.91 8.66 -13.93
C ARG A 132 -1.81 8.46 -12.89
N ILE A 133 -2.18 8.50 -11.62
CA ILE A 133 -1.25 8.24 -10.51
C ILE A 133 -1.66 6.97 -9.77
N ILE A 134 -0.68 6.11 -9.49
CA ILE A 134 -0.80 5.09 -8.46
C ILE A 134 0.06 5.54 -7.27
N ALA A 135 -0.53 5.65 -6.09
CA ALA A 135 0.19 5.97 -4.86
C ALA A 135 0.07 4.82 -3.87
N HIS A 136 1.21 4.21 -3.52
CA HIS A 136 1.28 3.01 -2.70
C HIS A 136 1.81 3.36 -1.30
N TYR A 137 0.91 3.34 -0.33
CA TYR A 137 1.17 3.62 1.08
C TYR A 137 1.71 2.40 1.78
N MET A 138 2.61 2.60 2.75
CA MET A 138 3.05 1.52 3.64
C MET A 138 2.00 1.14 4.68
N GLN A 139 1.08 2.03 5.03
CA GLN A 139 0.07 1.77 6.05
C GLN A 139 -1.21 1.23 5.38
N PRO A 140 -1.92 0.26 6.01
CA PRO A 140 -1.79 -0.18 7.40
C PRO A 140 -0.74 -1.24 7.71
N HIS A 141 0.02 -1.75 6.73
CA HIS A 141 1.12 -2.68 6.98
C HIS A 141 2.10 -2.13 8.03
N SER A 142 2.82 -3.07 8.66
CA SER A 142 3.85 -2.75 9.63
C SER A 142 5.04 -2.00 8.98
N PRO A 143 5.76 -1.16 9.73
CA PRO A 143 5.68 -0.92 11.17
C PRO A 143 4.49 -0.04 11.57
N TYR A 144 3.95 -0.25 12.76
CA TYR A 144 2.73 0.43 13.21
C TYR A 144 3.07 1.75 13.92
N ILE A 145 2.76 2.86 13.27
CA ILE A 145 3.08 4.24 13.74
C ILE A 145 1.85 5.03 14.20
N GLY A 146 0.68 4.39 14.22
CA GLY A 146 -0.55 4.99 14.74
C GLY A 146 -0.51 5.27 16.25
N ARG A 147 -1.69 5.52 16.83
CA ARG A 147 -1.84 5.76 18.27
C ARG A 147 -1.22 4.63 19.11
N VAL A 148 -1.47 3.38 18.72
CA VAL A 148 -0.75 2.21 19.26
C VAL A 148 0.44 1.92 18.37
N LYS A 149 1.63 2.00 18.98
CA LYS A 149 2.92 1.85 18.30
C LYS A 149 3.47 0.46 18.52
N LEU A 150 3.90 -0.16 17.44
CA LEU A 150 4.46 -1.50 17.47
C LEU A 150 5.41 -1.70 16.29
N ASP A 151 6.70 -1.86 16.60
CA ASP A 151 7.71 -2.24 15.63
C ASP A 151 7.87 -3.76 15.63
N ILE A 152 7.35 -4.42 14.60
CA ILE A 152 7.50 -5.87 14.42
C ILE A 152 8.69 -6.23 13.53
N GLY A 153 9.61 -5.30 13.27
CA GLY A 153 10.91 -5.57 12.63
C GLY A 153 10.85 -5.91 11.13
N SER A 154 9.65 -5.89 10.54
CA SER A 154 9.38 -6.35 9.17
C SER A 154 9.97 -5.47 8.07
N PHE A 155 10.02 -4.17 8.31
CA PHE A 155 10.34 -3.24 7.25
C PHE A 155 11.84 -2.97 7.09
N LYS A 156 12.59 -2.91 8.20
CA LYS A 156 14.07 -2.89 8.15
C LYS A 156 14.61 -4.13 7.46
N ALA A 157 13.98 -5.26 7.73
CA ALA A 157 14.26 -6.53 7.06
C ALA A 157 13.95 -6.45 5.56
N ALA A 158 12.77 -5.98 5.17
CA ALA A 158 12.37 -5.80 3.79
C ALA A 158 13.30 -4.85 3.00
N VAL A 159 13.70 -3.72 3.59
CA VAL A 159 14.66 -2.78 2.97
C VAL A 159 16.03 -3.43 2.83
N LYS A 160 16.57 -4.03 3.89
CA LYS A 160 17.84 -4.76 3.82
C LYS A 160 17.81 -5.83 2.76
N GLN A 161 16.73 -6.60 2.71
CA GLN A 161 16.51 -7.61 1.69
C GLN A 161 16.46 -6.99 0.28
N ALA A 162 15.69 -5.92 0.06
CA ALA A 162 15.60 -5.18 -1.20
C ALA A 162 16.95 -4.58 -1.63
N LEU A 163 17.83 -4.26 -0.68
CA LEU A 163 19.20 -3.82 -0.90
C LEU A 163 20.20 -4.98 -1.07
N GLY A 164 19.73 -6.23 -1.04
CA GLY A 164 20.53 -7.44 -1.28
C GLY A 164 21.19 -8.04 -0.05
N GLU A 165 20.81 -7.64 1.16
CA GLU A 165 21.29 -8.22 2.42
C GLU A 165 20.44 -9.43 2.84
N VAL A 166 21.08 -10.49 3.32
CA VAL A 166 20.40 -11.68 3.87
C VAL A 166 19.91 -11.35 5.28
N PHE A 167 18.59 -11.21 5.45
CA PHE A 167 17.97 -11.00 6.76
C PHE A 167 16.84 -12.00 6.99
N ARG A 168 16.77 -12.56 8.21
CA ARG A 168 15.70 -13.49 8.63
C ARG A 168 15.01 -12.89 9.84
N GLU A 169 13.75 -12.51 9.68
CA GLU A 169 13.00 -11.91 10.77
C GLU A 169 12.74 -12.92 11.89
N PRO A 170 12.99 -12.54 13.16
CA PRO A 170 12.46 -13.29 14.29
C PRO A 170 10.93 -13.18 14.28
N LYS A 171 10.21 -14.29 14.47
CA LYS A 171 8.76 -14.24 14.66
C LYS A 171 8.47 -13.43 15.93
N PRO A 172 7.88 -12.23 15.81
CA PRO A 172 7.65 -11.40 16.98
C PRO A 172 6.54 -12.05 17.81
N MET A 173 6.83 -12.38 19.07
CA MET A 173 5.85 -12.93 19.99
C MET A 173 4.99 -11.77 20.52
N VAL A 174 3.96 -11.41 19.76
CA VAL A 174 3.06 -10.30 20.09
C VAL A 174 1.68 -10.86 20.44
N ARG A 175 1.05 -10.30 21.48
CA ARG A 175 -0.36 -10.58 21.78
C ARG A 175 -1.23 -10.16 20.59
N HIS A 176 -2.03 -11.06 20.04
CA HIS A 176 -2.84 -10.77 18.85
C HIS A 176 -3.80 -9.58 19.02
N GLU A 177 -4.29 -9.34 20.24
CA GLU A 177 -5.11 -8.15 20.56
C GLU A 177 -4.34 -6.86 20.31
N LEU A 178 -3.11 -6.76 20.84
CA LEU A 178 -2.25 -5.60 20.64
C LEU A 178 -1.87 -5.40 19.17
N LEU A 179 -1.62 -6.51 18.45
CA LEU A 179 -1.34 -6.47 17.01
C LEU A 179 -2.53 -5.92 16.22
N ARG A 180 -3.75 -6.41 16.48
CA ARG A 180 -4.97 -5.92 15.83
C ARG A 180 -5.24 -4.45 16.16
N GLU A 181 -5.01 -4.05 17.40
CA GLU A 181 -5.17 -2.65 17.82
C GLU A 181 -4.14 -1.73 17.12
N ALA A 182 -2.87 -2.15 17.05
CA ALA A 182 -1.82 -1.43 16.32
C ALA A 182 -2.16 -1.31 14.83
N TYR A 183 -2.58 -2.41 14.20
CA TYR A 183 -3.03 -2.43 12.81
C TYR A 183 -4.21 -1.49 12.56
N MET A 184 -5.25 -1.53 13.41
CA MET A 184 -6.39 -0.63 13.33
C MET A 184 -5.97 0.84 13.46
N CYS A 185 -5.12 1.17 14.43
CA CYS A 185 -4.62 2.53 14.61
C CYS A 185 -3.82 3.01 13.40
N ASN A 186 -3.09 2.12 12.73
CA ASN A 186 -2.32 2.43 11.53
C ASN A 186 -3.23 2.64 10.31
N LEU A 187 -4.32 1.86 10.22
CA LEU A 187 -5.35 2.06 9.20
C LEU A 187 -6.12 3.38 9.41
N GLU A 188 -6.48 3.71 10.66
CA GLU A 188 -7.05 5.01 11.02
C GLU A 188 -6.15 6.17 10.57
N LEU A 189 -4.84 6.06 10.82
CA LEU A 189 -3.84 7.04 10.38
C LEU A 189 -3.80 7.16 8.85
N ALA A 190 -3.73 6.04 8.13
CA ALA A 190 -3.73 6.04 6.66
C ALA A 190 -5.00 6.70 6.10
N LEU A 191 -6.17 6.32 6.62
CA LEU A 191 -7.46 6.87 6.19
C LEU A 191 -7.60 8.37 6.48
N GLN A 192 -7.05 8.86 7.59
CA GLN A 192 -6.99 10.28 7.88
C GLN A 192 -6.21 11.03 6.78
N TYR A 193 -5.01 10.57 6.45
CA TYR A 193 -4.18 11.23 5.44
C TYR A 193 -4.72 11.05 4.01
N VAL A 194 -5.40 9.94 3.72
CA VAL A 194 -6.16 9.78 2.47
C VAL A 194 -7.28 10.82 2.42
N SER A 195 -8.05 11.00 3.50
CA SER A 195 -9.13 12.00 3.57
C SER A 195 -8.60 13.42 3.34
N GLU A 196 -7.47 13.78 3.96
CA GLU A 196 -6.78 15.06 3.73
C GLU A 196 -6.36 15.23 2.27
N LEU A 197 -5.78 14.20 1.65
CA LEU A 197 -5.37 14.24 0.24
C LEU A 197 -6.58 14.40 -0.70
N LEU A 198 -7.71 13.77 -0.42
CA LEU A 198 -8.91 13.89 -1.24
C LEU A 198 -9.42 15.34 -1.33
N VAL A 199 -9.25 16.15 -0.28
CA VAL A 199 -9.62 17.58 -0.32
C VAL A 199 -8.83 18.34 -1.40
N GLU A 200 -7.59 17.93 -1.66
CA GLU A 200 -6.72 18.53 -2.67
C GLU A 200 -6.94 17.92 -4.06
N LEU A 201 -7.48 16.70 -4.13
CA LEU A 201 -7.80 16.00 -5.37
C LEU A 201 -9.22 16.32 -5.90
N ARG A 202 -9.84 17.43 -5.46
CA ARG A 202 -11.19 17.80 -5.89
C ARG A 202 -11.36 17.79 -7.41
N GLY A 203 -12.37 17.07 -7.88
CA GLY A 203 -12.68 16.90 -9.30
C GLY A 203 -11.99 15.72 -9.97
N TYR A 204 -11.07 15.02 -9.29
CA TYR A 204 -10.49 13.77 -9.76
C TYR A 204 -11.31 12.56 -9.31
N LYS A 205 -11.29 11.50 -10.13
CA LYS A 205 -11.83 10.19 -9.77
C LYS A 205 -10.77 9.41 -9.01
N VAL A 206 -11.08 9.05 -7.78
CA VAL A 206 -10.13 8.34 -6.92
C VAL A 206 -10.67 6.96 -6.57
N ALA A 207 -9.83 5.95 -6.72
CA ALA A 207 -10.08 4.61 -6.23
C ALA A 207 -9.13 4.29 -5.07
N VAL A 208 -9.63 3.65 -4.01
CA VAL A 208 -8.84 3.17 -2.86
C VAL A 208 -8.95 1.66 -2.80
N THR A 209 -7.80 0.98 -2.74
CA THR A 209 -7.72 -0.48 -2.67
C THR A 209 -6.52 -0.94 -1.84
N SER A 210 -6.25 -2.24 -1.83
CA SER A 210 -5.10 -2.85 -1.19
C SER A 210 -4.40 -3.80 -2.15
N ASP A 211 -3.10 -3.99 -2.03
CA ASP A 211 -2.37 -5.02 -2.77
C ASP A 211 -2.75 -6.44 -2.27
N HIS A 212 -2.77 -6.63 -0.96
CA HIS A 212 -3.22 -7.86 -0.29
C HIS A 212 -3.78 -7.54 1.11
N GLY A 213 -4.06 -8.56 1.92
CA GLY A 213 -4.42 -8.39 3.33
C GLY A 213 -3.32 -8.87 4.28
N GLU A 214 -3.65 -9.08 5.55
CA GLU A 214 -2.66 -9.43 6.59
C GLU A 214 -3.25 -10.45 7.58
N LEU A 215 -2.47 -11.45 8.01
CA LEU A 215 -2.87 -12.28 9.15
C LEU A 215 -2.52 -11.53 10.44
N LEU A 216 -3.50 -11.39 11.32
CA LEU A 216 -3.43 -10.64 12.57
C LEU A 216 -3.69 -11.55 13.79
N GLY A 217 -3.36 -12.84 13.67
CA GLY A 217 -3.51 -13.84 14.72
C GLY A 217 -4.48 -14.98 14.40
N GLU A 218 -5.02 -15.06 13.18
CA GLU A 218 -5.92 -16.13 12.74
C GLU A 218 -5.21 -17.48 12.82
N ASN A 219 -5.76 -18.39 13.63
CA ASN A 219 -5.17 -19.71 13.91
C ASN A 219 -3.71 -19.64 14.42
N GLY A 220 -3.36 -18.56 15.13
CA GLY A 220 -2.00 -18.36 15.63
C GLY A 220 -0.99 -17.88 14.58
N ARG A 221 -1.46 -17.47 13.40
CA ARG A 221 -0.62 -16.98 12.30
C ARG A 221 -0.63 -15.45 12.23
N VAL A 222 0.51 -14.88 11.88
CA VAL A 222 0.74 -13.45 11.66
C VAL A 222 1.58 -13.30 10.39
N GLY A 223 1.38 -12.24 9.63
CA GLY A 223 2.07 -12.04 8.36
C GLY A 223 1.28 -12.59 7.17
N HIS A 224 1.91 -12.58 6.01
CA HIS A 224 1.21 -12.79 4.73
C HIS A 224 1.94 -13.81 3.83
N LEU A 225 2.55 -14.82 4.45
CA LEU A 225 3.28 -15.90 3.79
C LEU A 225 2.40 -17.13 3.43
N ASP A 226 1.08 -16.97 3.40
CA ASP A 226 0.10 -18.03 3.16
C ASP A 226 -0.90 -17.61 2.06
N ASP A 227 -1.85 -18.46 1.69
CA ASP A 227 -2.99 -18.10 0.83
C ASP A 227 -4.30 -18.31 1.60
N SER A 228 -5.00 -17.20 1.89
CA SER A 228 -6.25 -17.22 2.64
C SER A 228 -7.16 -16.06 2.25
N PRO A 229 -8.47 -16.14 2.53
CA PRO A 229 -9.39 -15.02 2.29
C PRO A 229 -8.93 -13.72 2.96
N GLU A 230 -8.36 -13.78 4.16
CA GLU A 230 -7.84 -12.63 4.90
C GLU A 230 -6.69 -11.93 4.17
N LEU A 231 -5.95 -12.67 3.32
CA LEU A 231 -4.84 -12.15 2.53
C LEU A 231 -5.24 -11.74 1.10
N ARG A 232 -6.36 -12.26 0.58
CA ARG A 232 -6.75 -12.09 -0.83
C ARG A 232 -8.00 -11.26 -1.03
N VAL A 233 -8.86 -11.10 -0.03
CA VAL A 233 -10.06 -10.27 -0.12
C VAL A 233 -9.73 -8.86 0.35
N VAL A 234 -9.68 -7.93 -0.60
CA VAL A 234 -9.22 -6.56 -0.42
C VAL A 234 -10.36 -5.56 -0.67
N PRO A 235 -10.30 -4.35 -0.07
CA PRO A 235 -11.29 -3.31 -0.35
C PRO A 235 -11.17 -2.79 -1.78
N TRP A 236 -12.29 -2.36 -2.35
CA TRP A 236 -12.35 -1.50 -3.53
C TRP A 236 -13.39 -0.41 -3.28
N LEU A 237 -12.91 0.81 -3.10
CA LEU A 237 -13.72 1.99 -2.82
C LEU A 237 -13.52 3.01 -3.95
N GLU A 238 -14.62 3.42 -4.58
CA GLU A 238 -14.63 4.54 -5.53
C GLU A 238 -15.16 5.78 -4.81
N VAL A 239 -14.43 6.89 -4.94
CA VAL A 239 -14.80 8.19 -4.36
C VAL A 239 -14.69 9.28 -5.43
N LYS A 240 -15.59 10.26 -5.35
CA LYS A 240 -15.39 11.57 -5.97
C LYS A 240 -14.77 12.48 -4.94
N ALA A 241 -13.55 12.91 -5.23
CA ALA A 241 -12.84 13.91 -4.47
C ALA A 241 -13.42 15.30 -4.70
#